data_AF-A0A929VDQ6-F1
#
_entry.id   AF-A0A929VDQ6-F1
#
_cell.length_a   1.000
_cell.length_b   1.000
_cell.length_c   1.000
_cell.angle_alpha   90.00
_cell.angle_beta   90.00
_cell.angle_gamma   90.00
#
_symmetry.space_group_name_H-M   'P 1'
#
loop_
_entity.id
_entity.type
_entity.pdbx_description
1 polymer ?
#
loop_
_entity_poly.entity_id
_entity_poly.type
_entity_poly.pdbx_seq_one_letter_code
_entity_poly.pdbx_strand_id
1 'polypeptide(L)'
;LSLTDDALWKTLAAGDFTVDEKTKEQALKDISEDGYWGVKQTSGRILDFAKALTGGDPSKIEKMRSAFEQGYKQAEKTWGGHLPEICKKTYDAVMKGFDDWKKESTTPKEDAATKNVAKKGAQSEGTPSGNPS
;
A
#
# COMPACT_ATOMS: atom_id res chain seq x y z
N LEU A 1 24.82 16.07 -23.68
CA LEU A 1 23.82 16.85 -22.92
C LEU A 1 24.05 16.58 -21.43
N SER A 2 24.34 17.60 -20.63
CA SER A 2 24.12 17.50 -19.19
C SER A 2 22.62 17.74 -18.99
N LEU A 3 21.87 16.66 -18.74
CA LEU A 3 20.50 16.77 -18.25
C LEU A 3 20.62 17.18 -16.78
N THR A 4 20.35 18.45 -16.47
CA THR A 4 20.09 18.85 -15.09
C THR A 4 18.83 18.15 -14.62
N ASP A 5 18.70 17.86 -13.32
CA ASP A 5 17.53 17.15 -12.78
C ASP A 5 16.20 17.78 -13.24
N ASP A 6 16.13 19.12 -13.24
CA ASP A 6 14.96 19.87 -13.72
C ASP A 6 14.60 19.63 -15.20
N ALA A 7 15.59 19.37 -16.06
CA ALA A 7 15.35 19.13 -17.48
C ALA A 7 14.74 17.74 -17.70
N LEU A 8 15.22 16.74 -16.95
CA LEU A 8 14.69 15.38 -17.00
C LEU A 8 13.22 15.34 -16.57
N TRP A 9 12.87 15.94 -15.43
CA TRP A 9 11.51 15.91 -14.91
C TRP A 9 10.52 16.63 -15.83
N LYS A 10 10.92 17.74 -16.44
CA LYS A 10 10.10 18.44 -17.44
C LYS A 10 9.84 17.60 -18.69
N THR A 11 10.85 16.86 -19.17
CA THR A 11 10.65 15.94 -20.30
C THR A 11 9.67 14.82 -19.92
N LEU A 12 9.79 14.22 -18.73
CA LEU A 12 8.86 13.21 -18.21
C LEU A 12 7.43 13.75 -18.08
N ALA A 13 7.27 14.96 -17.56
CA ALA A 13 5.97 15.60 -17.43
C ALA A 13 5.32 15.94 -18.78
N ALA A 14 6.11 16.20 -19.82
CA ALA A 14 5.59 16.48 -21.17
C ALA A 14 4.90 15.28 -21.81
N GLY A 15 5.26 14.05 -21.42
CA GLY A 15 4.59 12.82 -21.85
C GLY A 15 4.79 12.42 -23.32
N ASP A 16 5.62 13.14 -24.08
CA ASP A 16 5.91 12.86 -25.48
C ASP A 16 7.01 11.80 -25.61
N PHE A 17 6.63 10.55 -25.40
CA PHE A 17 7.52 9.40 -25.48
C PHE A 17 7.08 8.42 -26.55
N THR A 18 8.00 8.07 -27.44
CA THR A 18 7.85 6.88 -28.29
C THR A 18 8.37 5.68 -27.52
N VAL A 19 7.46 4.79 -27.13
CA VAL A 19 7.78 3.50 -26.50
C VAL A 19 7.23 2.39 -27.39
N ASP A 20 7.90 1.25 -27.41
CA ASP A 20 7.35 0.07 -28.08
C ASP A 20 6.10 -0.45 -27.33
N GLU A 21 5.24 -1.16 -28.06
CA GLU A 21 3.96 -1.65 -27.55
C GLU A 21 4.13 -2.53 -26.30
N LYS A 22 5.12 -3.42 -26.31
CA LYS A 22 5.39 -4.33 -25.20
C LYS A 22 5.80 -3.57 -23.93
N THR A 23 6.65 -2.56 -24.07
CA THR A 23 7.05 -1.69 -22.95
C THR A 23 5.86 -0.91 -22.40
N LYS A 24 4.97 -0.41 -23.27
CA LYS A 24 3.74 0.28 -22.86
C LYS A 24 2.79 -0.64 -22.10
N GLU A 25 2.54 -1.83 -22.61
CA GLU A 25 1.69 -2.83 -21.97
C GLU A 25 2.22 -3.23 -20.59
N GLN A 26 3.53 -3.47 -20.48
CA GLN A 26 4.16 -3.79 -19.22
C GLN A 26 4.06 -2.63 -18.22
N ALA A 27 4.29 -1.39 -18.64
CA ALA A 27 4.14 -0.23 -17.78
C ALA A 27 2.70 -0.08 -17.26
N LEU A 28 1.69 -0.28 -18.11
CA LEU A 28 0.27 -0.25 -17.72
C LEU A 28 -0.05 -1.36 -16.71
N LYS A 29 0.51 -2.55 -16.92
CA LYS A 29 0.38 -3.67 -15.97
C LYS A 29 1.05 -3.36 -14.64
N ASP A 30 2.22 -2.74 -14.65
CA ASP A 30 2.97 -2.42 -13.44
C ASP A 30 2.28 -1.34 -12.61
N ILE A 31 1.56 -0.40 -13.22
CA ILE A 31 0.79 0.64 -12.50
C ILE A 31 -0.66 0.23 -12.18
N SER A 32 -1.10 -0.95 -12.63
CA SER A 32 -2.41 -1.50 -12.30
C SER A 32 -2.58 -1.72 -10.79
N GLU A 33 -3.79 -1.97 -10.31
CA GLU A 33 -4.05 -2.09 -8.85
C GLU A 33 -3.20 -3.18 -8.17
N ASP A 34 -2.97 -4.29 -8.87
CA ASP A 34 -2.12 -5.40 -8.42
C ASP A 34 -0.67 -5.30 -8.93
N GLY A 35 -0.39 -4.29 -9.76
CA GLY A 35 0.92 -4.05 -10.32
C GLY A 35 1.95 -3.64 -9.26
N TYR A 36 3.23 -3.90 -9.54
CA TYR A 36 4.31 -3.59 -8.60
C TYR A 36 4.33 -2.10 -8.21
N TRP A 37 4.06 -1.19 -9.15
CA TRP A 37 3.97 0.26 -8.96
C TRP A 37 2.55 0.76 -8.72
N GLY A 38 1.58 -0.15 -8.57
CA GLY A 38 0.19 0.16 -8.25
C GLY A 38 0.04 0.93 -6.95
N VAL A 39 -1.07 1.67 -6.82
CA VAL A 39 -1.38 2.53 -5.67
C VAL A 39 -1.25 1.79 -4.34
N LYS A 40 -1.85 0.60 -4.23
CA LYS A 40 -1.86 -0.21 -3.01
C LYS A 40 -0.45 -0.67 -2.61
N GLN A 41 0.33 -1.15 -3.59
CA GLN A 41 1.68 -1.64 -3.35
C GLN A 41 2.64 -0.51 -2.97
N THR A 42 2.61 0.59 -3.73
CA THR A 42 3.48 1.75 -3.50
C THR A 42 3.17 2.43 -2.17
N SER A 43 1.89 2.65 -1.85
CA SER A 43 1.50 3.22 -0.54
C SER A 43 1.90 2.33 0.63
N GLY A 44 1.73 1.01 0.52
CA GLY A 44 2.18 0.04 1.52
C GLY A 44 3.68 0.17 1.81
N ARG A 45 4.52 0.22 0.76
CA ARG A 45 5.98 0.38 0.91
C ARG A 45 6.36 1.70 1.60
N ILE A 46 5.65 2.79 1.31
CA ILE A 46 5.88 4.08 1.97
C ILE A 46 5.54 3.99 3.46
N LEU A 47 4.44 3.33 3.82
CA LEU A 47 4.03 3.15 5.21
C LEU A 47 4.99 2.22 5.96
N ASP A 48 5.45 1.14 5.33
CA ASP A 48 6.44 0.23 5.91
C ASP A 48 7.76 0.95 6.15
N PHE A 49 8.19 1.80 5.20
CA PHE A 49 9.37 2.64 5.38
C PHE A 49 9.19 3.62 6.54
N ALA A 50 8.04 4.29 6.65
CA ALA A 50 7.74 5.17 7.77
C ALA A 50 7.76 4.43 9.11
N LYS A 51 7.15 3.23 9.18
CA LYS A 51 7.20 2.37 10.37
C LYS A 51 8.61 1.94 10.72
N ALA A 52 9.43 1.58 9.73
CA ALA A 52 10.83 1.22 9.94
C ALA A 52 11.63 2.40 10.52
N LEU A 53 11.42 3.62 10.01
CA LEU A 53 12.10 4.82 10.50
C LEU A 53 11.68 5.20 11.93
N THR A 54 10.42 4.99 12.31
CA THR A 54 9.95 5.31 13.66
C THR A 54 10.20 4.21 14.68
N GLY A 55 10.51 2.99 14.22
CA GLY A 55 10.51 1.77 15.02
C GLY A 55 9.10 1.30 15.38
N GLY A 56 8.09 1.66 14.58
CA GLY A 56 6.69 1.37 14.85
C GLY A 56 6.05 2.26 15.93
N ASP A 57 6.75 3.30 16.39
CA ASP A 57 6.29 4.19 17.45
C ASP A 57 5.10 5.08 17.01
N PRO A 58 3.91 4.90 17.62
CA PRO A 58 2.71 5.65 17.27
C PRO A 58 2.81 7.16 17.54
N SER A 59 3.64 7.57 18.50
CA SER A 59 3.83 8.99 18.84
C SER A 59 4.49 9.77 17.70
N LYS A 60 5.16 9.07 16.77
CA LYS A 60 5.85 9.65 15.62
C LYS A 60 5.02 9.63 14.33
N ILE A 61 3.80 9.09 14.35
CA ILE A 61 2.94 8.99 13.16
C ILE A 61 2.71 10.37 12.53
N GLU A 62 2.34 11.38 13.34
CA GLU A 62 2.08 12.73 12.82
C GLU A 62 3.35 13.37 12.23
N LYS A 63 4.52 13.07 12.81
CA LYS A 63 5.80 13.53 12.27
C LYS A 63 6.07 12.91 10.89
N MET A 64 5.81 11.61 10.74
CA MET A 64 5.97 10.92 9.44
C MET A 64 4.95 11.39 8.41
N ARG A 65 3.70 11.62 8.82
CA ARG A 65 2.65 12.19 7.97
C ARG A 65 3.09 13.55 7.41
N SER A 66 3.52 14.46 8.28
CA SER A 66 3.99 15.78 7.88
C SER A 66 5.24 15.70 6.97
N ALA A 67 6.18 14.81 7.27
CA ALA A 67 7.35 14.60 6.41
C ALA A 67 6.95 14.08 5.01
N PHE A 68 5.98 13.17 4.94
CA PHE A 68 5.44 12.68 3.67
C PHE A 68 4.71 13.77 2.88
N GLU A 69 3.89 14.61 3.52
CA GLU A 69 3.26 15.79 2.88
C GLU A 69 4.29 16.76 2.29
N GLN A 70 5.36 17.03 3.05
CA GLN A 70 6.44 17.88 2.59
C GLN A 70 7.18 17.26 1.40
N GLY A 71 7.47 15.95 1.45
CA GLY A 71 8.07 15.21 0.35
C GLY A 71 7.20 15.22 -0.91
N TYR A 72 5.88 15.06 -0.76
CA TYR A 72 4.94 15.11 -1.87
C TYR A 72 4.93 16.49 -2.55
N LYS A 73 4.88 17.58 -1.76
CA LYS A 73 4.96 18.96 -2.29
C LYS A 73 6.29 19.24 -3.01
N GLN A 74 7.39 18.69 -2.50
CA GLN A 74 8.68 18.78 -3.18
C GLN A 74 8.66 18.03 -4.51
N ALA A 75 8.08 16.83 -4.55
CA ALA A 75 7.91 16.06 -5.78
C ALA A 75 7.04 16.81 -6.81
N GLU A 76 5.93 17.43 -6.39
CA GLU A 76 5.11 18.29 -7.27
C GLU A 76 5.92 19.44 -7.88
N LYS A 77 6.70 20.14 -7.05
CA LYS A 77 7.56 21.23 -7.51
C LYS A 77 8.59 20.74 -8.53
N THR A 78 9.27 19.64 -8.24
CA THR A 78 10.29 19.04 -9.10
C THR A 78 9.68 18.51 -10.41
N TRP A 79 8.47 17.97 -10.37
CA TRP A 79 7.74 17.51 -11.56
C TRP A 79 7.31 18.65 -12.49
N GLY A 80 7.28 19.89 -12.00
CA GLY A 80 6.89 21.07 -12.78
C GLY A 80 5.43 21.49 -12.58
N GLY A 81 4.80 21.08 -11.48
CA GLY A 81 3.44 21.48 -11.13
C GLY A 81 2.65 20.33 -10.54
N HIS A 82 1.63 19.87 -11.26
CA HIS A 82 0.78 18.78 -10.79
C HIS A 82 1.35 17.41 -11.17
N LEU A 83 1.49 16.54 -10.16
CA LEU A 83 1.82 15.15 -10.39
C LEU A 83 0.67 14.42 -11.11
N PRO A 84 0.98 13.33 -11.84
CA PRO A 84 -0.05 12.48 -12.44
C PRO A 84 -1.07 11.96 -11.41
N GLU A 85 -2.31 11.69 -11.84
CA GLU A 85 -3.41 11.31 -10.95
C GLU A 85 -3.08 10.09 -10.05
N ILE A 86 -2.33 9.12 -10.56
CA ILE A 86 -1.89 7.95 -9.80
C ILE A 86 -1.05 8.31 -8.56
N CYS A 87 -0.26 9.39 -8.63
CA CYS A 87 0.50 9.90 -7.49
C CYS A 87 -0.44 10.43 -6.42
N LYS A 88 -1.50 11.15 -6.81
CA LYS A 88 -2.52 11.63 -5.87
C LYS A 88 -3.26 10.48 -5.20
N LYS A 89 -3.65 9.45 -5.96
CA LYS A 89 -4.27 8.23 -5.40
C LYS A 89 -3.34 7.55 -4.40
N THR A 90 -2.04 7.49 -4.70
CA THR A 90 -1.02 6.95 -3.79
C THR A 90 -0.89 7.79 -2.53
N TYR A 91 -0.89 9.11 -2.65
CA TYR A 91 -0.88 10.03 -1.51
C TYR A 91 -2.09 9.81 -0.59
N ASP A 92 -3.30 9.76 -1.16
CA ASP A 92 -4.53 9.57 -0.41
C ASP A 92 -4.52 8.21 0.33
N ALA A 93 -4.00 7.16 -0.33
CA ALA A 93 -3.85 5.83 0.29
C ALA A 93 -2.82 5.82 1.43
N VAL A 94 -1.69 6.52 1.31
CA VAL A 94 -0.70 6.68 2.38
C VAL A 94 -1.30 7.45 3.56
N MET A 95 -2.03 8.53 3.31
CA MET A 95 -2.68 9.31 4.36
C MET A 95 -3.67 8.48 5.17
N LYS A 96 -4.52 7.72 4.45
CA LYS A 96 -5.42 6.77 5.09
C LYS A 96 -4.66 5.71 5.90
N GLY A 97 -3.52 5.23 5.40
CA GLY A 97 -2.68 4.27 6.11
C GLY A 97 -2.09 4.81 7.41
N PHE A 98 -1.70 6.09 7.45
CA PHE A 98 -1.30 6.75 8.71
C PHE A 98 -2.47 6.85 9.69
N ASP A 99 -3.67 7.20 9.21
CA ASP A 99 -4.88 7.27 10.04
C ASP A 99 -5.24 5.89 10.63
N ASP A 100 -5.15 4.83 9.82
CA ASP A 100 -5.44 3.47 10.26
C ASP A 100 -4.39 2.97 11.27
N TRP A 101 -3.10 3.22 11.01
CA TRP A 101 -2.04 2.89 11.97
C TRP A 101 -2.22 3.63 13.31
N LYS A 102 -2.66 4.89 13.28
CA LYS A 102 -2.96 5.65 14.50
C LYS A 102 -4.12 5.02 15.28
N LYS A 103 -5.21 4.64 14.61
CA LYS A 103 -6.36 3.97 15.23
C LYS A 103 -5.97 2.62 15.85
N GLU A 104 -5.20 1.81 15.11
CA GLU A 104 -4.67 0.52 15.60
C GLU A 104 -3.84 0.69 16.86
N SER A 105 -3.12 1.80 16.96
CA SER A 105 -2.26 2.11 18.12
C SER A 105 -3.03 2.62 19.35
N THR A 106 -4.23 3.16 19.17
CA THR A 106 -5.08 3.68 20.25
C THR A 106 -6.15 2.70 20.74
N THR A 107 -6.37 1.61 20.00
CA THR A 107 -7.35 0.59 20.37
C THR A 107 -6.66 -0.39 21.33
N PRO A 108 -7.13 -0.58 22.58
CA PRO A 108 -6.67 -1.68 23.41
C PRO A 108 -6.86 -2.99 22.63
N LYS A 109 -5.84 -3.85 22.61
CA LYS A 109 -6.01 -5.25 22.20
C LYS A 109 -6.94 -5.92 23.22
N GLU A 110 -8.25 -5.81 23.02
CA GLU A 110 -9.22 -6.66 23.68
C GLU A 110 -9.25 -7.99 22.92
N ASP A 111 -9.01 -9.07 23.65
CA ASP A 111 -8.73 -10.42 23.19
C ASP A 111 -9.66 -10.95 22.09
N ALA A 112 -9.15 -11.06 20.87
CA ALA A 112 -9.73 -11.91 19.83
C ALA A 112 -9.27 -13.37 20.02
N ALA A 113 -9.53 -13.95 21.19
CA ALA A 113 -9.38 -15.36 21.47
C ALA A 113 -10.63 -15.90 22.15
N THR A 114 -11.73 -16.08 21.39
CA THR A 114 -12.73 -17.18 21.54
C THR A 114 -13.98 -16.92 20.71
N LYS A 115 -14.00 -17.39 19.46
CA LYS A 115 -15.25 -17.83 18.78
C LYS A 115 -14.95 -18.96 17.81
N ASN A 116 -14.76 -20.16 18.35
CA ASN A 116 -14.94 -21.42 17.61
C ASN A 116 -15.50 -22.48 18.57
N VAL A 117 -16.72 -22.26 19.06
CA VAL A 117 -17.56 -23.33 19.62
C VAL A 117 -19.00 -23.07 19.16
N ALA A 118 -19.61 -24.14 18.66
CA ALA A 118 -20.98 -24.28 18.15
C ALA A 118 -21.23 -23.60 16.77
N LYS A 119 -21.69 -24.28 15.72
CA LYS A 119 -22.62 -25.43 15.68
C LYS A 119 -22.69 -26.00 14.26
N LYS A 120 -22.49 -27.31 14.09
CA LYS A 120 -23.24 -28.10 13.11
C LYS A 120 -23.44 -29.52 13.65
N GLY A 121 -24.55 -29.73 14.36
CA GLY A 121 -25.20 -31.05 14.36
C GLY A 121 -25.80 -31.29 12.97
N ALA A 122 -26.20 -32.48 12.55
CA ALA A 122 -26.31 -33.79 13.17
C ALA A 122 -26.60 -34.78 12.01
N GLN A 123 -26.10 -36.02 12.06
CA GLN A 123 -26.76 -37.26 11.60
C GLN A 123 -25.80 -38.43 11.90
N SER A 124 -26.09 -39.31 12.87
CA SER A 124 -26.82 -40.60 12.71
C SER A 124 -26.05 -41.55 11.76
N GLU A 125 -25.77 -42.83 12.02
CA GLU A 125 -26.15 -43.83 13.01
C GLU A 125 -25.19 -45.03 12.84
N GLY A 126 -25.06 -45.88 13.87
CA GLY A 126 -24.89 -47.32 13.68
C GLY A 126 -23.47 -47.87 13.50
N THR A 127 -22.85 -48.26 14.61
CA THR A 127 -21.95 -49.44 14.63
C THR A 127 -22.79 -50.72 14.62
N PRO A 128 -22.36 -51.75 13.87
CA PRO A 128 -22.02 -53.01 14.54
C PRO A 128 -20.69 -53.56 13.99
N SER A 129 -19.72 -53.85 14.86
CA SER A 129 -19.52 -55.18 15.47
C SER A 129 -19.06 -56.23 14.47
N GLY A 130 -17.81 -56.68 14.60
CA GLY A 130 -17.34 -57.90 13.95
C GLY A 130 -15.85 -57.95 13.69
N ASN A 131 -15.06 -58.25 14.73
CA ASN A 131 -13.86 -59.10 14.58
C ASN A 131 -14.36 -60.47 14.06
N PRO A 132 -13.63 -61.24 13.22
CA PRO A 132 -12.50 -62.00 13.75
C PRO A 132 -11.33 -62.29 12.79
N SER A 133 -10.16 -62.44 13.43
CA SER A 133 -9.07 -63.40 13.17
C SER A 133 -8.17 -63.23 11.96
#